data_AF-H2MGX0-F1
#
_entry.id   AF-H2MGX0-F1
#
_cell.length_a   1.000
_cell.length_b   1.000
_cell.length_c   1.000
_cell.angle_alpha   90.00
_cell.angle_beta   90.00
_cell.angle_gamma   90.00
#
_symmetry.space_group_name_H-M   'P 1'
#
loop_
_entity.id
_entity.type
_entity.pdbx_description
1 polymer ?
#
loop_
_entity_poly.entity_id
_entity_poly.type
_entity_poly.pdbx_seq_one_letter_code
_entity_poly.pdbx_strand_id
1 'polypeptide(L)'
;MDPRHIWTTRDVALKVHSSFRVIGLFCHGFLAGYAVWNIIVVYVLAGEQMTTLANLLQQYHSLAYPAQSLLYLLLAISTVSAFDRVNLAKTSMALRGFLTLDPVALASFLYFIALILSLSQQMTSDRINLYLTANETLWPPGSEQQILRPWIAVNLVVALLVGVAWAVISTRPDIDYTEEFLMTMEVEGYPRGEENQDIPA
;
A
#
# COMPACT_ATOMS: atom_id res chain seq x y z
N MET A 1 -32.94 0.34 -32.82
CA MET A 1 -31.52 0.70 -32.83
C MET A 1 -31.23 1.26 -31.46
N ASP A 2 -30.48 0.54 -30.63
CA ASP A 2 -30.10 1.04 -29.31
C ASP A 2 -29.28 2.32 -29.49
N PRO A 3 -29.62 3.41 -28.76
CA PRO A 3 -28.81 4.60 -28.77
C PRO A 3 -27.41 4.19 -28.32
N ARG A 4 -26.40 4.52 -29.12
CA ARG A 4 -24.99 4.23 -28.81
C ARG A 4 -24.77 4.66 -27.37
N HIS A 5 -24.39 3.71 -26.51
CA HIS A 5 -24.05 3.97 -25.12
C HIS A 5 -22.78 4.85 -25.11
N ILE A 6 -22.95 6.16 -25.23
CA ILE A 6 -21.87 7.13 -25.18
C ILE A 6 -21.49 7.23 -23.70
N TRP A 7 -20.36 6.64 -23.34
CA TRP A 7 -19.83 6.72 -21.99
C TRP A 7 -19.53 8.17 -21.65
N THR A 8 -20.07 8.66 -20.52
CA THR A 8 -19.69 9.96 -19.98
C THR A 8 -18.36 9.83 -19.24
N THR A 9 -17.63 10.95 -19.05
CA THR A 9 -16.41 10.97 -18.23
C THR A 9 -16.63 10.40 -16.83
N ARG A 10 -17.84 10.59 -16.29
CA ARG A 10 -18.28 10.05 -15.00
C ARG A 10 -18.39 8.52 -15.03
N ASP A 11 -18.98 7.95 -16.07
CA ASP A 11 -19.12 6.49 -16.19
C ASP A 11 -17.74 5.82 -16.29
N VAL A 12 -16.79 6.47 -16.98
CA VAL A 12 -15.39 6.03 -17.01
C VAL A 12 -14.78 6.11 -15.61
N ALA A 13 -14.96 7.24 -14.90
CA ALA A 13 -14.41 7.42 -13.55
C ALA A 13 -14.95 6.37 -12.56
N LEU A 14 -16.27 6.13 -12.54
CA LEU A 14 -16.89 5.11 -11.69
C LEU A 14 -16.39 3.70 -12.03
N LYS A 15 -16.24 3.38 -13.32
CA LYS A 15 -15.72 2.07 -13.75
C LYS A 15 -14.26 1.87 -13.34
N VAL A 16 -13.42 2.91 -13.49
CA VAL A 16 -12.01 2.88 -13.08
C VAL A 16 -11.89 2.76 -11.57
N HIS A 17 -12.65 3.54 -10.80
CA HIS A 17 -12.71 3.45 -9.33
C HIS A 17 -13.09 2.05 -8.85
N SER A 18 -14.18 1.51 -9.40
CA SER A 18 -14.65 0.15 -9.08
C SER A 18 -13.59 -0.92 -9.41
N SER A 19 -12.90 -0.78 -10.54
CA SER A 19 -11.83 -1.69 -10.94
C SER A 19 -10.60 -1.57 -10.02
N PHE A 20 -10.22 -0.33 -9.67
CA PHE A 20 -9.12 -0.05 -8.75
C PHE A 20 -9.41 -0.63 -7.36
N ARG A 21 -10.65 -0.58 -6.88
CA ARG A 21 -11.05 -1.18 -5.61
C ARG A 21 -10.82 -2.69 -5.57
N VAL A 22 -11.17 -3.41 -6.64
CA VAL A 22 -10.95 -4.86 -6.74
C VAL A 22 -9.45 -5.17 -6.75
N ILE A 23 -8.67 -4.42 -7.54
CA ILE A 23 -7.21 -4.57 -7.61
C ILE A 23 -6.58 -4.27 -6.25
N GLY A 24 -7.00 -3.19 -5.58
CA GLY A 24 -6.53 -2.80 -4.25
C GLY A 24 -6.79 -3.87 -3.20
N LEU A 25 -8.01 -4.42 -3.14
CA LEU A 25 -8.34 -5.51 -2.21
C LEU A 25 -7.46 -6.75 -2.42
N PHE A 26 -7.23 -7.14 -3.68
CA PHE A 26 -6.31 -8.22 -4.00
C PHE A 26 -4.87 -7.88 -3.56
N CYS A 27 -4.40 -6.68 -3.86
CA CYS A 27 -3.07 -6.21 -3.50
C CYS A 27 -2.85 -6.20 -1.97
N HIS A 28 -3.84 -5.83 -1.16
CA HIS A 28 -3.72 -5.87 0.31
C HIS A 28 -3.38 -7.27 0.83
N GLY A 29 -4.12 -8.29 0.36
CA GLY A 29 -3.88 -9.68 0.75
C GLY A 29 -2.58 -10.24 0.17
N PHE A 30 -2.30 -9.95 -1.10
CA PHE A 30 -1.06 -10.41 -1.73
C PHE A 30 0.18 -9.78 -1.09
N LEU A 31 0.13 -8.49 -0.73
CA LEU A 31 1.17 -7.79 0.00
C LEU A 31 1.44 -8.43 1.36
N ALA A 32 0.41 -8.78 2.13
CA ALA A 32 0.56 -9.42 3.43
C ALA A 32 1.24 -10.79 3.31
N GLY A 33 0.77 -11.63 2.39
CA GLY A 33 1.40 -12.93 2.13
C GLY A 33 2.85 -12.80 1.65
N TYR A 34 3.09 -11.86 0.72
CA TYR A 34 4.43 -11.58 0.21
C TYR A 34 5.39 -11.08 1.30
N ALA A 35 4.96 -10.16 2.17
CA ALA A 35 5.79 -9.63 3.24
C ALA A 35 6.20 -10.72 4.25
N VAL A 36 5.26 -11.62 4.60
CA VAL A 36 5.53 -12.79 5.45
C VAL A 36 6.51 -13.75 4.77
N TRP A 37 6.30 -14.06 3.50
CA TRP A 37 7.24 -14.90 2.74
C TRP A 37 8.64 -14.29 2.69
N ASN A 38 8.74 -12.99 2.39
CA ASN A 38 10.01 -12.27 2.26
C ASN A 38 10.80 -12.32 3.57
N ILE A 39 10.14 -12.04 4.71
CA ILE A 39 10.82 -12.06 6.00
C ILE A 39 11.23 -13.48 6.42
N ILE A 40 10.43 -14.50 6.10
CA ILE A 40 10.80 -15.91 6.35
C ILE A 40 12.06 -16.28 5.58
N VAL A 41 12.13 -15.97 4.28
CA VAL A 41 13.32 -16.24 3.44
C VAL A 41 14.55 -15.56 4.04
N VAL A 42 14.43 -14.27 4.39
CA VAL A 42 15.53 -13.51 5.00
C VAL A 42 16.01 -14.14 6.31
N TYR A 43 15.11 -14.53 7.22
CA TYR A 43 15.48 -15.13 8.51
C TYR A 43 16.09 -16.52 8.36
N VAL A 44 15.53 -17.36 7.48
CA VAL A 44 16.08 -18.70 7.21
C VAL A 44 17.50 -18.61 6.68
N LEU A 45 17.77 -17.66 5.78
CA LEU A 45 19.10 -17.46 5.21
C LEU A 45 20.10 -16.81 6.18
N ALA A 46 19.62 -15.94 7.08
CA ALA A 46 20.45 -15.29 8.09
C ALA A 46 20.85 -16.21 9.25
N GLY A 47 20.18 -17.36 9.39
CA GLY A 47 20.51 -18.41 10.34
C GLY A 47 20.15 -18.07 11.79
N GLU A 48 20.36 -19.05 12.68
CA GLU A 48 20.12 -18.84 14.11
C GLU A 48 20.96 -17.68 14.64
N GLN A 49 20.32 -16.78 15.39
CA GLN A 49 20.95 -15.60 16.00
C GLN A 49 21.73 -14.71 15.00
N MET A 50 21.38 -14.72 13.71
CA MET A 50 22.06 -13.93 12.66
C MET A 50 23.54 -14.29 12.50
N THR A 51 23.88 -15.58 12.63
CA THR A 51 25.25 -16.09 12.51
C THR A 51 25.69 -16.33 11.06
N THR A 52 24.76 -16.43 10.10
CA THR A 52 25.05 -16.77 8.69
C THR A 52 24.71 -15.63 7.72
N LEU A 53 25.06 -14.38 8.05
CA LEU A 53 24.76 -13.22 7.20
C LEU A 53 25.46 -13.23 5.83
N ALA A 54 26.68 -13.77 5.74
CA ALA A 54 27.33 -13.97 4.45
C ALA A 54 26.54 -14.91 3.53
N ASN A 55 25.91 -15.95 4.12
CA ASN A 55 25.04 -16.86 3.39
C ASN A 55 23.77 -16.14 2.88
N LEU A 56 23.18 -15.27 3.70
CA LEU A 56 22.10 -14.38 3.27
C LEU A 56 22.51 -13.54 2.06
N LEU A 57 23.65 -12.86 2.10
CA LEU A 57 24.11 -12.04 0.98
C LEU A 57 24.34 -12.89 -0.28
N GLN A 58 25.01 -14.01 -0.14
CA GLN A 58 25.34 -14.88 -1.28
C GLN A 58 24.09 -15.46 -1.95
N GLN A 59 23.06 -15.83 -1.20
CA GLN A 59 21.84 -16.44 -1.76
C GLN A 59 20.77 -15.41 -2.16
N TYR A 60 20.64 -14.31 -1.43
CA TYR A 60 19.54 -13.35 -1.59
C TYR A 60 19.85 -12.21 -2.56
N HIS A 61 21.12 -11.94 -2.92
CA HIS A 61 21.48 -10.76 -3.73
C HIS A 61 20.68 -10.63 -5.03
N SER A 62 20.51 -11.70 -5.80
CA SER A 62 19.77 -11.68 -7.08
C SER A 62 18.27 -11.45 -6.91
N LEU A 63 17.74 -11.82 -5.74
CA LEU A 63 16.34 -11.64 -5.39
C LEU A 63 16.07 -10.27 -4.76
N ALA A 64 17.07 -9.61 -4.19
CA ALA A 64 16.91 -8.38 -3.42
C ALA A 64 16.21 -7.26 -4.20
N TYR A 65 16.63 -7.01 -5.45
CA TYR A 65 16.05 -5.96 -6.28
C TYR A 65 14.61 -6.27 -6.77
N PRO A 66 14.31 -7.44 -7.37
CA PRO A 66 12.93 -7.76 -7.75
C PRO A 66 12.00 -7.88 -6.54
N ALA A 67 12.50 -8.37 -5.40
CA ALA A 67 11.75 -8.41 -4.15
C ALA A 67 11.36 -7.00 -3.68
N GLN A 68 12.34 -6.10 -3.57
CA GLN A 68 12.12 -4.71 -3.17
C GLN A 68 11.16 -3.99 -4.13
N SER A 69 11.30 -4.21 -5.44
CA SER A 69 10.44 -3.60 -6.46
C SER A 69 8.98 -4.05 -6.33
N LEU A 70 8.76 -5.35 -6.12
CA LEU A 70 7.43 -5.91 -5.90
C LEU A 70 6.82 -5.41 -4.58
N LEU A 71 7.60 -5.40 -3.50
CA LEU A 71 7.17 -4.88 -2.21
C LEU A 71 6.71 -3.42 -2.33
N TYR A 72 7.52 -2.59 -2.98
CA TYR A 72 7.23 -1.18 -3.20
C TYR A 72 5.97 -0.97 -4.04
N LEU A 73 5.83 -1.69 -5.16
CA LEU A 73 4.64 -1.62 -6.01
C LEU A 73 3.37 -1.95 -5.22
N LEU A 74 3.39 -3.06 -4.47
CA LEU A 74 2.26 -3.52 -3.68
C LEU A 74 1.95 -2.58 -2.52
N LEU A 75 2.96 -2.06 -1.82
CA LEU A 75 2.80 -1.05 -0.78
C LEU A 75 2.20 0.24 -1.35
N ALA A 76 2.67 0.71 -2.50
CA ALA A 76 2.16 1.93 -3.12
C ALA A 76 0.68 1.79 -3.49
N ILE A 77 0.30 0.70 -4.17
CA ILE A 77 -1.10 0.43 -4.54
C ILE A 77 -1.98 0.29 -3.28
N SER A 78 -1.53 -0.48 -2.29
CA SER A 78 -2.27 -0.69 -1.04
C SER A 78 -2.41 0.60 -0.22
N THR A 79 -1.37 1.45 -0.19
CA THR A 79 -1.41 2.73 0.50
C THR A 79 -2.43 3.66 -0.15
N VAL A 80 -2.40 3.80 -1.48
CA VAL A 80 -3.37 4.61 -2.22
C VAL A 80 -4.79 4.06 -2.03
N SER A 81 -4.97 2.74 -2.16
CA SER A 81 -6.28 2.10 -1.96
C SER A 81 -6.83 2.26 -0.54
N ALA A 82 -5.97 2.25 0.48
CA ALA A 82 -6.39 2.51 1.86
C ALA A 82 -6.77 3.98 2.07
N PHE A 83 -5.96 4.91 1.55
CA PHE A 83 -6.27 6.35 1.65
C PHE A 83 -7.53 6.76 0.91
N ASP A 84 -7.84 6.12 -0.21
CA ASP A 84 -9.06 6.36 -0.96
C ASP A 84 -10.31 6.07 -0.12
N ARG A 85 -10.24 5.12 0.82
CA ARG A 85 -11.32 4.86 1.77
C ARG A 85 -11.39 5.90 2.90
N VAL A 86 -10.43 6.81 3.06
CA VAL A 86 -10.42 7.83 4.12
C VAL A 86 -10.97 9.15 3.57
N ASN A 87 -11.89 9.77 4.30
CA ASN A 87 -12.38 11.11 3.95
C ASN A 87 -11.34 12.20 4.29
N LEU A 88 -10.36 12.40 3.40
CA LEU A 88 -9.28 13.38 3.57
C LEU A 88 -9.76 14.83 3.42
N ALA A 89 -10.89 15.06 2.75
CA ALA A 89 -11.47 16.39 2.56
C ALA A 89 -11.85 17.09 3.88
N LYS A 90 -12.01 16.32 4.97
CA LYS A 90 -12.09 16.86 6.32
C LYS A 90 -10.95 16.29 7.16
N THR A 91 -9.74 16.82 6.98
CA THR A 91 -8.52 16.39 7.68
C THR A 91 -8.68 16.32 9.20
N SER A 92 -9.51 17.20 9.79
CA SER A 92 -9.87 17.15 11.22
C SER A 92 -10.66 15.90 11.60
N MET A 93 -11.53 15.40 10.71
CA MET A 93 -12.25 14.14 10.91
C MET A 93 -11.35 12.92 10.68
N ALA A 94 -10.40 12.97 9.74
CA ALA A 94 -9.43 11.90 9.55
C ALA A 94 -8.48 11.78 10.76
N LEU A 95 -7.98 12.91 11.29
CA LEU A 95 -7.16 12.93 12.51
C LEU A 95 -7.96 12.48 13.74
N ARG A 96 -9.22 12.90 13.86
CA ARG A 96 -10.12 12.41 14.90
C ARG A 96 -10.39 10.91 14.74
N GLY A 97 -10.57 10.43 13.51
CA GLY A 97 -10.73 9.02 13.15
C GLY A 97 -9.56 8.17 13.62
N PHE A 98 -8.33 8.63 13.38
CA PHE A 98 -7.13 8.00 13.90
C PHE A 98 -7.10 7.96 15.45
N LEU A 99 -7.43 9.08 16.12
CA LEU A 99 -7.54 9.14 17.58
C LEU A 99 -8.66 8.24 18.14
N THR A 100 -9.72 8.01 17.37
CA THR A 100 -10.81 7.09 17.72
C THR A 100 -10.57 5.66 17.25
N LEU A 101 -9.39 5.35 16.70
CA LEU A 101 -9.02 4.03 16.15
C LEU A 101 -10.00 3.54 15.08
N ASP A 102 -10.43 4.43 14.19
CA ASP A 102 -11.18 4.03 13.01
C ASP A 102 -10.35 3.05 12.17
N PRO A 103 -10.87 1.85 11.85
CA PRO A 103 -10.14 0.81 11.12
C PRO A 103 -9.51 1.30 9.83
N VAL A 104 -10.21 2.14 9.07
CA VAL A 104 -9.75 2.61 7.77
C VAL A 104 -8.62 3.61 7.94
N ALA A 105 -8.79 4.61 8.80
CA ALA A 105 -7.72 5.58 9.11
C ALA A 105 -6.46 4.90 9.67
N LEU A 106 -6.63 3.89 10.53
CA LEU A 106 -5.53 3.12 11.10
C LEU A 106 -4.78 2.34 10.02
N ALA A 107 -5.48 1.61 9.15
CA ALA A 107 -4.85 0.83 8.09
C ALA A 107 -4.07 1.73 7.10
N SER A 108 -4.64 2.88 6.71
CA SER A 108 -3.97 3.86 5.85
C SER A 108 -2.69 4.39 6.47
N PHE A 109 -2.73 4.71 7.77
CA PHE A 109 -1.54 5.15 8.51
C PHE A 109 -0.46 4.06 8.59
N LEU A 110 -0.84 2.81 8.88
CA LEU A 110 0.08 1.68 8.95
C LEU A 110 0.76 1.40 7.61
N TYR A 111 0.01 1.39 6.50
CA TYR A 111 0.59 1.24 5.16
C TYR A 111 1.50 2.40 4.79
N PHE A 112 1.12 3.63 5.14
CA PHE A 112 1.95 4.80 4.91
C PHE A 112 3.30 4.70 5.64
N ILE A 113 3.31 4.32 6.93
CA ILE A 113 4.55 4.08 7.67
C ILE A 113 5.36 2.96 7.02
N ALA A 114 4.72 1.84 6.67
CA ALA A 114 5.39 0.72 6.03
C ALA A 114 6.05 1.12 4.69
N LEU A 115 5.40 1.97 3.90
CA LEU A 115 5.94 2.55 2.66
C LEU A 115 7.19 3.41 2.94
N ILE A 116 7.13 4.32 3.91
CA ILE A 116 8.27 5.17 4.29
C ILE A 116 9.45 4.33 4.81
N LEU A 117 9.17 3.33 5.65
CA LEU A 117 10.19 2.41 6.15
C LEU A 117 10.84 1.62 5.00
N SER A 118 10.03 1.07 4.07
CA SER A 118 10.54 0.35 2.90
C SER A 118 11.45 1.23 2.04
N LEU A 119 11.06 2.49 1.80
CA LEU A 119 11.84 3.47 1.04
C LEU A 119 13.14 3.86 1.76
N SER A 120 13.12 3.98 3.09
CA SER A 120 14.31 4.30 3.88
C SER A 120 15.42 3.24 3.74
N GLN A 121 15.05 2.01 3.41
CA GLN A 121 15.97 0.88 3.26
C GLN A 121 16.46 0.65 1.82
N GLN A 122 16.05 1.50 0.86
CA GLN A 122 16.34 1.30 -0.56
C GLN A 122 17.85 1.19 -0.83
N MET A 123 18.66 2.08 -0.23
CA MET A 123 20.11 2.05 -0.39
C MET A 123 20.74 0.75 0.10
N THR A 124 20.21 0.17 1.19
CA THR A 124 20.72 -1.11 1.70
C THR A 124 20.28 -2.26 0.80
N SER A 125 19.05 -2.26 0.27
CA SER A 125 18.60 -3.26 -0.70
C SER A 125 19.41 -3.22 -2.00
N ASP A 126 19.74 -2.02 -2.51
CA ASP A 126 20.61 -1.85 -3.69
C ASP A 126 22.04 -2.37 -3.42
N ARG A 127 22.56 -2.11 -2.22
CA ARG A 127 23.86 -2.62 -1.77
C ARG A 127 23.90 -4.15 -1.69
N ILE A 128 22.81 -4.80 -1.27
CA ILE A 128 22.68 -6.26 -1.27
C ILE A 128 22.63 -6.80 -2.70
N ASN A 129 21.90 -6.16 -3.61
CA ASN A 129 21.83 -6.56 -5.02
C ASN A 129 23.21 -6.55 -5.70
N LEU A 130 24.07 -5.59 -5.34
CA LEU A 130 25.42 -5.43 -5.92
C LEU A 130 26.50 -6.28 -5.23
N TYR A 131 26.13 -7.21 -4.33
CA TYR A 131 27.07 -7.97 -3.51
C TYR A 131 28.20 -8.63 -4.31
N LEU A 132 27.89 -9.28 -5.44
CA LEU A 132 28.90 -9.96 -6.26
C LEU A 132 29.88 -9.01 -6.98
N THR A 133 29.42 -7.82 -7.37
CA THR A 133 30.18 -6.94 -8.28
C THR A 133 31.06 -5.93 -7.53
N ALA A 134 30.69 -5.56 -6.31
CA ALA A 134 31.37 -4.50 -5.55
C ALA A 134 31.63 -4.93 -4.09
N ASN A 135 31.96 -6.20 -3.87
CA ASN A 135 32.08 -6.79 -2.54
C ASN A 135 33.05 -6.02 -1.62
N GLU A 136 34.27 -5.73 -2.06
CA GLU A 136 35.27 -5.08 -1.19
C GLU A 136 34.99 -3.59 -0.91
N THR A 137 34.36 -2.88 -1.83
CA THR A 137 34.05 -1.45 -1.68
C THR A 137 32.73 -1.22 -0.94
N LEU A 138 31.73 -2.06 -1.23
CA LEU A 138 30.43 -2.01 -0.58
C LEU A 138 30.35 -2.86 0.67
N TRP A 139 31.25 -3.79 0.98
CA TRP A 139 31.15 -4.62 2.19
C TRP A 139 32.50 -4.73 2.91
N PRO A 140 32.89 -3.68 3.67
CA PRO A 140 34.07 -3.75 4.51
C PRO A 140 34.00 -4.94 5.49
N PRO A 141 35.13 -5.59 5.82
CA PRO A 141 35.16 -6.72 6.74
C PRO A 141 34.48 -6.39 8.08
N GLY A 142 33.54 -7.23 8.51
CA GLY A 142 32.80 -7.05 9.77
C GLY A 142 31.63 -6.06 9.73
N SER A 143 31.41 -5.36 8.60
CA SER A 143 30.30 -4.41 8.47
C SER A 143 28.92 -5.07 8.31
N GLU A 144 28.89 -6.33 7.83
CA GLU A 144 27.67 -7.09 7.53
C GLU A 144 26.65 -7.05 8.67
N GLN A 145 27.10 -7.29 9.91
CA GLN A 145 26.20 -7.26 11.08
C GLN A 145 25.62 -5.88 11.34
N GLN A 146 26.41 -4.82 11.18
CA GLN A 146 25.97 -3.45 11.45
C GLN A 146 24.93 -2.96 10.43
N ILE A 147 24.99 -3.49 9.20
CA ILE A 147 24.11 -3.06 8.10
C ILE A 147 22.90 -3.98 7.96
N LEU A 148 23.08 -5.29 8.04
CA LEU A 148 22.01 -6.25 7.80
C LEU A 148 21.06 -6.38 8.99
N ARG A 149 21.54 -6.32 10.24
CA ARG A 149 20.64 -6.40 11.41
C ARG A 149 19.54 -5.33 11.40
N PRO A 150 19.83 -4.03 11.23
CA PRO A 150 18.76 -3.03 11.16
C PRO A 150 17.89 -3.22 9.93
N TRP A 151 18.44 -3.60 8.78
CA TRP A 151 17.66 -3.87 7.57
C TRP A 151 16.65 -5.02 7.77
N ILE A 152 17.08 -6.14 8.38
CA ILE A 152 16.21 -7.28 8.72
C ILE A 152 15.13 -6.85 9.72
N ALA A 153 15.52 -6.08 10.74
CA ALA A 153 14.58 -5.58 11.75
C ALA A 153 13.51 -4.67 11.11
N VAL A 154 13.89 -3.78 10.21
CA VAL A 154 12.93 -2.92 9.49
C VAL A 154 12.01 -3.76 8.59
N ASN A 155 12.53 -4.76 7.86
CA ASN A 155 11.69 -5.66 7.07
C ASN A 155 10.69 -6.45 7.93
N LEU A 156 11.09 -6.86 9.13
CA LEU A 156 10.17 -7.48 10.10
C LEU A 156 9.09 -6.51 10.53
N VAL A 157 9.45 -5.27 10.90
CA VAL A 157 8.48 -4.24 11.28
C VAL A 157 7.51 -3.96 10.13
N VAL A 158 8.01 -3.84 8.90
CA VAL A 158 7.16 -3.68 7.70
C VAL A 158 6.19 -4.84 7.56
N ALA A 159 6.65 -6.09 7.69
CA ALA A 159 5.77 -7.26 7.60
C ALA A 159 4.68 -7.26 8.69
N LEU A 160 5.01 -6.85 9.91
CA LEU A 160 4.04 -6.72 11.01
C LEU A 160 3.02 -5.61 10.74
N LEU A 161 3.48 -4.42 10.34
CA LEU A 161 2.61 -3.28 10.01
C LEU A 161 1.63 -3.64 8.89
N VAL A 162 2.14 -4.24 7.81
CA VAL A 162 1.34 -4.72 6.68
C VAL A 162 0.34 -5.78 7.12
N GLY A 163 0.76 -6.76 7.93
CA GLY A 163 -0.11 -7.83 8.41
C GLY A 163 -1.26 -7.30 9.27
N VAL A 164 -0.98 -6.35 10.17
CA VAL A 164 -2.01 -5.69 10.98
C VAL A 164 -2.94 -4.85 10.10
N ALA A 165 -2.40 -4.05 9.17
CA ALA A 165 -3.21 -3.25 8.25
C ALA A 165 -4.15 -4.12 7.41
N TRP A 166 -3.65 -5.24 6.89
CA TRP A 166 -4.45 -6.22 6.16
C TRP A 166 -5.54 -6.85 7.03
N ALA A 167 -5.22 -7.24 8.27
CA ALA A 167 -6.21 -7.79 9.20
C ALA A 167 -7.34 -6.78 9.47
N VAL A 168 -6.98 -5.52 9.70
CA VAL A 168 -7.95 -4.43 9.92
C VAL A 168 -8.86 -4.24 8.71
N ILE A 169 -8.30 -4.14 7.49
CA ILE A 169 -9.09 -4.01 6.26
C ILE A 169 -9.97 -5.22 5.99
N SER A 170 -9.47 -6.43 6.27
CA SER A 170 -10.20 -7.68 6.02
C SER A 170 -11.46 -7.83 6.88
N THR A 171 -11.54 -7.16 8.03
CA THR A 171 -12.74 -7.18 8.87
C THR A 171 -13.88 -6.30 8.37
N ARG A 172 -13.60 -5.31 7.51
CA ARG A 172 -14.59 -4.36 6.96
C ARG A 172 -14.30 -4.02 5.50
N PRO A 173 -14.45 -4.98 4.57
CA PRO A 173 -14.15 -4.75 3.15
C PRO A 173 -15.06 -3.70 2.50
N ASP A 174 -16.25 -3.45 3.05
CA ASP A 174 -17.35 -2.72 2.39
C ASP A 174 -17.42 -1.20 2.68
N ILE A 175 -16.55 -0.65 3.52
CA ILE A 175 -16.54 0.81 3.80
C ILE A 175 -15.74 1.52 2.71
N ASP A 176 -16.42 2.30 1.86
CA ASP A 176 -15.85 3.15 0.80
C ASP A 176 -16.60 4.49 0.70
N TYR A 177 -15.99 5.57 1.20
CA TYR A 177 -16.57 6.92 1.16
C TYR A 177 -16.37 7.63 -0.19
N THR A 178 -15.46 7.15 -1.06
CA THR A 178 -15.22 7.77 -2.38
C THR A 178 -16.32 7.41 -3.36
N GLU A 179 -16.80 6.17 -3.35
CA GLU A 179 -17.99 5.79 -4.13
C GLU A 179 -19.20 6.65 -3.71
N GLU A 180 -19.42 6.82 -2.41
CA GLU A 180 -20.50 7.67 -1.89
C GLU A 180 -20.36 9.13 -2.35
N PHE A 181 -19.15 9.70 -2.33
CA PHE A 181 -18.87 11.07 -2.80
C PHE A 181 -19.10 11.24 -4.31
N LEU A 182 -18.66 10.27 -5.12
CA LEU A 182 -18.90 10.27 -6.57
C LEU A 182 -20.39 10.15 -6.91
N MET A 183 -21.15 9.41 -6.09
CA MET A 183 -22.61 9.29 -6.21
C MET A 183 -23.32 10.55 -5.70
N THR A 184 -22.79 11.27 -4.70
CA THR A 184 -23.40 12.53 -4.22
C THR A 184 -23.16 13.71 -5.15
N MET A 185 -22.06 13.74 -5.91
CA MET A 185 -21.87 14.70 -7.02
C MET A 185 -23.01 14.64 -8.06
N GLU A 186 -23.71 13.51 -8.18
CA GLU A 186 -24.91 13.36 -9.03
C GLU A 186 -26.08 14.23 -8.55
N VAL A 187 -26.22 14.44 -7.23
CA VAL A 187 -27.36 15.14 -6.62
C VAL A 187 -27.24 16.66 -6.75
N GLU A 188 -26.03 17.20 -6.62
CA GLU A 188 -25.78 18.64 -6.71
C GLU A 188 -25.76 19.18 -8.16
N GLY A 189 -25.64 18.29 -9.15
CA GLY A 189 -25.53 18.64 -10.58
C GLY A 189 -26.86 18.86 -11.31
N TYR A 190 -28.00 18.64 -10.66
CA TYR A 190 -29.32 18.90 -11.24
C TYR A 190 -29.96 20.09 -10.53
N PRO A 191 -29.96 21.31 -11.09
CA PRO A 191 -30.92 22.30 -10.64
C PRO A 191 -32.30 21.68 -10.91
N ARG A 192 -33.05 21.35 -9.85
CA ARG A 192 -34.48 21.05 -9.98
C ARG A 192 -35.08 22.16 -10.84
N GLY A 193 -35.46 21.81 -12.07
CA GLY A 193 -36.15 22.71 -12.96
C GLY A 193 -37.29 23.34 -12.18
N GLU A 194 -37.37 24.67 -12.25
CA GLU A 194 -38.53 25.41 -11.79
C GLU A 194 -39.75 24.85 -12.52
N GLU A 195 -40.49 23.97 -11.85
CA GLU A 195 -41.75 23.43 -12.32
C GLU A 195 -42.86 24.39 -11.85
N ASN A 196 -43.52 24.99 -12.84
CA ASN A 196 -44.77 25.76 -12.77
C ASN A 196 -44.79 27.07 -11.99
N GLN A 197 -44.79 28.18 -12.74
CA GLN A 197 -45.74 29.25 -12.47
C GLN A 197 -46.69 29.40 -13.65
N ASP A 198 -47.96 29.20 -13.34
CA ASP A 198 -49.11 29.14 -14.20
C ASP A 198 -49.28 30.39 -15.08
N ILE A 199 -49.82 30.16 -16.27
CA ILE A 199 -50.43 31.18 -17.12
C ILE A 199 -51.73 31.66 -16.44
N PRO A 200 -51.99 32.97 -16.33
CA PRO A 200 -53.35 33.47 -16.38
C PRO A 200 -53.60 34.30 -17.65
N ALA A 201 -54.85 34.21 -18.09
CA ALA A 201 -55.43 34.71 -19.34
C ALA A 201 -55.45 36.23 -19.49
#